data_AF-A0A2P2CHS9-F1
#
_entry.id   AF-A0A2P2CHS9-F1
#
_cell.length_a   1.000
_cell.length_b   1.000
_cell.length_c   1.000
_cell.angle_alpha   90.00
_cell.angle_beta   90.00
_cell.angle_gamma   90.00
#
_symmetry.space_group_name_H-M   'P 1'
#
loop_
_entity.id
_entity.type
_entity.pdbx_description
1 polymer ?
#
loop_
_entity_poly.entity_id
_entity_poly.type
_entity_poly.pdbx_seq_one_letter_code
_entity_poly.pdbx_strand_id
1 'polypeptide(L)'
;MKRLAKVYLKNDTAIVPVLRALVASKEFRSSAGRKLRDPSEDVVATYRALGVGIDRPGQDDAGANAILWQAQGLGLSPHAWPRPDGTPVKDEIWASPARALGSMSMHWSMAGGWWPTVGLHYKKPEKWVPAKKSIRFADLVDEVSRDLLHRPASKGLVTTACLATGCKPKERIDREHGLVQWGFPRLLAAVLDSPDHLAC
;
A
#
# COMPACT_ATOMS: atom_id res chain seq x y z
N MET A 1 -18.29 23.11 2.56
CA MET A 1 -18.99 22.87 3.83
C MET A 1 -20.48 23.21 3.82
N LYS A 2 -20.93 24.38 3.31
CA LYS A 2 -22.35 24.82 3.36
C LYS A 2 -23.39 23.78 2.89
N ARG A 3 -23.06 22.97 1.86
CA ARG A 3 -23.96 21.89 1.35
C ARG A 3 -24.23 20.80 2.38
N LEU A 4 -23.20 20.27 3.04
CA LEU A 4 -23.34 19.17 3.98
C LEU A 4 -24.03 19.59 5.28
N ALA A 5 -23.74 20.81 5.77
CA ALA A 5 -24.45 21.40 6.90
C ALA A 5 -25.96 21.53 6.62
N LYS A 6 -26.34 21.92 5.39
CA LYS A 6 -27.75 21.96 4.98
C LYS A 6 -28.39 20.57 4.97
N VAL A 7 -27.68 19.53 4.51
CA VAL A 7 -28.17 18.14 4.55
C VAL A 7 -28.36 17.67 5.99
N TYR A 8 -27.41 17.99 6.88
CA TYR A 8 -27.47 17.65 8.31
C TYR A 8 -28.71 18.26 8.97
N LEU A 9 -28.91 19.57 8.83
CA LEU A 9 -30.05 20.27 9.43
C LEU A 9 -31.40 19.85 8.81
N LYS A 10 -31.44 19.56 7.50
CA LYS A 10 -32.66 19.10 6.82
C LYS A 10 -33.11 17.71 7.27
N ASN A 11 -32.18 16.86 7.71
CA ASN A 11 -32.46 15.49 8.13
C ASN A 11 -32.37 15.34 9.66
N ASP A 12 -32.78 16.35 10.41
CA ASP A 12 -32.82 16.33 11.87
C ASP A 12 -31.53 15.79 12.52
N THR A 13 -30.39 16.31 12.05
CA THR A 13 -29.05 15.95 12.54
C THR A 13 -28.63 14.49 12.31
N ALA A 14 -29.37 13.70 11.52
CA ALA A 14 -28.95 12.35 11.17
C ALA A 14 -27.66 12.38 10.32
N ILE A 15 -26.67 11.58 10.72
CA ILE A 15 -25.35 11.55 10.06
C ILE A 15 -25.35 10.75 8.75
N VAL A 16 -26.20 9.72 8.62
CA VAL A 16 -26.22 8.82 7.46
C VAL A 16 -26.49 9.57 6.14
N PRO A 17 -27.49 10.47 6.03
CA PRO A 17 -27.69 11.28 4.83
C PRO A 17 -26.49 12.18 4.49
N VAL A 18 -25.79 12.69 5.50
CA VAL A 18 -24.61 13.54 5.31
C VAL A 18 -23.46 12.74 4.72
N LEU A 19 -23.19 11.53 5.25
CA LEU A 19 -22.13 10.65 4.72
C LEU A 19 -22.41 10.26 3.27
N ARG A 20 -23.65 9.92 2.94
CA ARG A 20 -24.06 9.65 1.55
C ARG A 20 -23.82 10.86 0.64
N ALA A 21 -24.20 12.06 1.08
CA ALA A 21 -23.99 13.29 0.33
C ALA A 21 -22.51 13.70 0.21
N LEU A 22 -21.67 13.36 1.19
CA LEU A 22 -20.23 13.56 1.16
C LEU A 22 -19.58 12.63 0.15
N VAL A 23 -19.83 11.31 0.24
CA VAL A 23 -19.23 10.33 -0.67
C VAL A 23 -19.68 10.54 -2.13
N ALA A 24 -20.94 10.96 -2.33
CA ALA A 24 -21.46 11.29 -3.66
C ALA A 24 -20.91 12.62 -4.24
N SER A 25 -20.06 13.34 -3.52
CA SER A 25 -19.57 14.66 -3.95
C SER A 25 -18.42 14.60 -4.94
N LYS A 26 -18.30 15.63 -5.79
CA LYS A 26 -17.14 15.76 -6.69
C LYS A 26 -15.88 16.01 -5.88
N GLU A 27 -15.98 16.80 -4.83
CA GLU A 27 -14.87 17.16 -3.94
C GLU A 27 -14.25 15.91 -3.31
N PHE A 28 -15.07 15.01 -2.75
CA PHE A 28 -14.62 13.74 -2.17
C PHE A 28 -14.02 12.81 -3.23
N ARG A 29 -14.66 12.67 -4.40
CA ARG A 29 -14.08 11.87 -5.49
C ARG A 29 -12.71 12.40 -5.94
N SER A 30 -12.53 13.72 -5.94
CA SER A 30 -11.28 14.36 -6.35
C SER A 30 -10.20 14.39 -5.25
N SER A 31 -10.52 13.99 -4.02
CA SER A 31 -9.54 13.97 -2.92
C SER A 31 -8.75 12.67 -2.86
N ALA A 32 -9.19 11.60 -3.53
CA ALA A 32 -8.50 10.32 -3.54
C ALA A 32 -7.09 10.44 -4.12
N GLY A 33 -6.12 9.79 -3.47
CA GLY A 33 -4.71 9.79 -3.86
C GLY A 33 -4.00 11.14 -3.69
N ARG A 34 -4.55 12.05 -2.89
CA ARG A 34 -3.97 13.39 -2.66
C ARG A 34 -3.32 13.53 -1.30
N LYS A 35 -3.64 12.66 -0.34
CA LYS A 35 -3.05 12.69 0.99
C LYS A 35 -1.85 11.75 1.01
N LEU A 36 -0.72 12.21 1.54
CA LEU A 36 0.40 11.32 1.84
C LEU A 36 0.05 10.45 3.05
N ARG A 37 0.22 9.14 2.92
CA ARG A 37 0.02 8.22 4.04
C ARG A 37 0.95 8.56 5.19
N ASP A 38 0.40 8.64 6.40
CA ASP A 38 1.20 8.69 7.61
C ASP A 38 1.92 7.35 7.86
N PRO A 39 2.86 7.25 8.83
CA PRO A 39 3.58 6.02 9.13
C PRO A 39 2.69 4.80 9.35
N SER A 40 1.56 4.96 10.06
CA SER A 40 0.67 3.85 10.38
C SER A 40 -0.19 3.45 9.17
N GLU A 41 -0.67 4.44 8.42
CA GLU A 41 -1.44 4.22 7.19
C GLU A 41 -0.64 3.45 6.14
N ASP A 42 0.66 3.74 6.02
CA ASP A 42 1.55 3.08 5.06
C ASP A 42 1.80 1.61 5.41
N VAL A 43 2.08 1.32 6.69
CA VAL A 43 2.22 -0.07 7.15
C VAL A 43 0.92 -0.83 6.87
N VAL A 44 -0.24 -0.33 7.32
CA VAL A 44 -1.52 -1.01 7.11
C VAL A 44 -1.84 -1.17 5.63
N ALA A 45 -1.57 -0.16 4.80
CA ALA A 45 -1.76 -0.24 3.36
C ALA A 45 -0.88 -1.32 2.72
N THR A 46 0.37 -1.46 3.16
CA THR A 46 1.31 -2.46 2.65
C THR A 46 0.87 -3.88 3.01
N TYR A 47 0.48 -4.14 4.26
CA TYR A 47 -0.08 -5.45 4.65
C TYR A 47 -1.32 -5.81 3.82
N ARG A 48 -2.22 -4.85 3.61
CA ARG A 48 -3.43 -5.05 2.81
C ARG A 48 -3.12 -5.29 1.33
N ALA A 49 -2.24 -4.47 0.73
CA ALA A 49 -1.90 -4.57 -0.68
C ALA A 49 -1.22 -5.91 -1.02
N LEU A 50 -0.36 -6.41 -0.13
CA LEU A 50 0.28 -7.72 -0.26
C LEU A 50 -0.64 -8.89 0.09
N GLY A 51 -1.82 -8.62 0.66
CA GLY A 51 -2.77 -9.65 1.08
C GLY A 51 -2.22 -10.56 2.18
N VAL A 52 -1.41 -10.02 3.08
CA VAL A 52 -0.77 -10.79 4.16
C VAL A 52 -1.85 -11.29 5.12
N GLY A 53 -1.94 -12.62 5.27
CA GLY A 53 -2.76 -13.24 6.32
C GLY A 53 -2.10 -13.05 7.67
N ILE A 54 -2.87 -12.69 8.71
CA ILE A 54 -2.37 -12.40 10.05
C ILE A 54 -3.12 -13.27 11.06
N ASP A 55 -2.39 -14.10 11.77
CA ASP A 55 -2.92 -14.91 12.87
C ASP A 55 -3.14 -14.06 14.13
N ARG A 56 -3.94 -14.57 15.07
CA ARG A 56 -4.12 -13.90 16.37
C ARG A 56 -2.77 -13.84 17.11
N PRO A 57 -2.41 -12.68 17.72
CA PRO A 57 -1.20 -12.60 18.52
C PRO A 57 -1.34 -13.50 19.76
N GLY A 58 -0.44 -14.47 19.89
CA GLY A 58 -0.37 -15.39 21.04
C GLY A 58 0.91 -15.27 21.87
N GLN A 59 1.90 -14.52 21.37
CA GLN A 59 3.23 -14.32 21.96
C GLN A 59 3.77 -12.95 21.54
N ASP A 60 4.77 -12.43 22.25
CA ASP A 60 5.26 -11.06 22.09
C ASP A 60 5.85 -10.79 20.69
N ASP A 61 6.53 -11.78 20.11
CA ASP A 61 7.15 -11.72 18.78
C ASP A 61 6.17 -12.04 17.63
N ALA A 62 4.87 -12.17 17.92
CA ALA A 62 3.86 -12.34 16.88
C ALA A 62 3.93 -11.20 15.86
N GLY A 63 3.86 -11.53 14.57
CA GLY A 63 3.94 -10.55 13.48
C GLY A 63 2.84 -9.47 13.54
N ALA A 64 1.70 -9.78 14.17
CA ALA A 64 0.66 -8.79 14.47
C ALA A 64 1.19 -7.64 15.36
N ASN A 65 2.09 -7.92 16.32
CA ASN A 65 2.73 -6.90 17.15
C ASN A 65 3.83 -6.14 16.38
N ALA A 66 4.46 -6.80 15.40
CA ALA A 66 5.50 -6.21 14.56
C ALA A 66 5.05 -4.98 13.75
N ILE A 67 3.75 -4.89 13.45
CA ILE A 67 3.11 -3.71 12.83
C ILE A 67 3.39 -2.44 13.65
N LEU A 68 3.37 -2.52 14.99
CA LEU A 68 3.62 -1.37 15.86
C LEU A 68 5.07 -0.90 15.75
N TRP A 69 6.01 -1.84 15.76
CA TRP A 69 7.44 -1.56 15.62
C TRP A 69 7.78 -0.98 14.24
N GLN A 70 7.13 -1.46 13.18
CA GLN A 70 7.27 -0.90 11.83
C GLN A 70 6.79 0.55 11.77
N ALA A 71 5.60 0.85 12.29
CA ALA A 71 5.07 2.21 12.29
C ALA A 71 5.95 3.16 13.13
N GLN A 72 6.49 2.67 14.26
CA GLN A 72 7.46 3.40 15.06
C GLN A 72 8.72 3.74 14.26
N GLY A 73 9.29 2.75 13.57
CA GLY A 73 10.49 2.93 12.75
C GLY A 73 10.30 3.90 11.58
N LEU A 74 9.08 4.03 11.07
CA LEU A 74 8.72 5.03 10.05
C LEU A 74 8.48 6.43 10.62
N GLY A 75 8.34 6.57 11.95
CA GLY A 75 8.38 7.87 12.62
C GLY A 75 7.29 8.11 13.65
N LEU A 76 6.24 7.28 13.72
CA LEU A 76 5.21 7.41 14.76
C LEU A 76 4.44 6.11 14.98
N SER A 77 4.50 5.59 16.21
CA SER A 77 3.63 4.49 16.62
C SER A 77 2.17 4.95 16.71
N PRO A 78 1.19 4.07 16.43
CA PRO A 78 -0.22 4.37 16.65
C PRO A 78 -0.46 4.90 18.07
N HIS A 79 -1.25 5.98 18.19
CA HIS A 79 -1.60 6.64 19.45
C HIS A 79 -0.43 7.23 20.26
N ALA A 80 0.78 7.32 19.72
CA ALA A 80 1.94 7.88 20.43
C ALA A 80 2.11 9.40 20.28
N TRP A 81 1.16 10.10 19.64
CA TRP A 81 1.24 11.55 19.50
C TRP A 81 1.05 12.23 20.86
N PRO A 82 2.03 13.01 21.35
CA PRO A 82 2.03 13.47 22.74
C PRO A 82 1.10 14.66 22.99
N ARG A 83 0.76 15.42 21.95
CA ARG A 83 -0.07 16.61 22.09
C ARG A 83 -1.55 16.24 21.99
N PRO A 84 -2.43 16.94 22.73
CA PRO A 84 -3.86 16.65 22.72
C PRO A 84 -4.55 17.00 21.40
N ASP A 85 -3.85 17.63 20.45
CA ASP A 85 -4.36 17.97 19.13
C ASP A 85 -4.38 16.80 18.13
N GLY A 86 -3.86 15.64 18.54
CA GLY A 86 -3.86 14.41 17.75
C GLY A 86 -2.81 14.40 16.64
N THR A 87 -2.60 13.21 16.06
CA THR A 87 -1.59 13.00 15.01
C THR A 87 -1.83 13.93 13.82
N PRO A 88 -0.79 14.64 13.32
CA PRO A 88 -0.95 15.56 12.22
C PRO A 88 -1.38 14.86 10.93
N VAL A 89 -2.38 15.42 10.26
CA VAL A 89 -2.90 14.93 8.97
C VAL A 89 -2.37 15.73 7.76
N LYS A 90 -1.27 16.46 7.95
CA LYS A 90 -0.64 17.28 6.90
C LYS A 90 0.53 16.54 6.27
N ASP A 91 0.56 16.50 4.94
CA ASP A 91 1.58 15.76 4.17
C ASP A 91 3.01 16.23 4.47
N GLU A 92 3.22 17.54 4.65
CA GLU A 92 4.54 18.15 4.89
C GLU A 92 5.29 17.54 6.09
N ILE A 93 4.56 17.06 7.10
CA ILE A 93 5.15 16.46 8.31
C ILE A 93 5.70 15.06 8.02
N TRP A 94 5.13 14.38 7.03
CA TRP A 94 5.48 13.02 6.62
C TRP A 94 6.35 12.99 5.36
N ALA A 95 6.56 14.12 4.70
CA ALA A 95 7.32 14.23 3.45
C ALA A 95 8.84 14.44 3.67
N SER A 96 9.48 13.61 4.49
CA SER A 96 10.94 13.69 4.72
C SER A 96 11.72 12.59 3.98
N PRO A 97 12.99 12.84 3.60
CA PRO A 97 13.83 11.81 2.98
C PRO A 97 14.00 10.55 3.86
N ALA A 98 14.13 10.74 5.18
CA ALA A 98 14.24 9.63 6.13
C ALA A 98 12.97 8.76 6.14
N ARG A 99 11.79 9.40 6.12
CA ARG A 99 10.49 8.72 6.04
C ARG A 99 10.34 7.95 4.72
N ALA A 100 10.80 8.51 3.61
CA ALA A 100 10.78 7.83 2.31
C ALA A 100 11.68 6.58 2.30
N LEU A 101 12.95 6.71 2.73
CA LEU A 101 13.88 5.59 2.80
C LEU A 101 13.43 4.50 3.79
N GLY A 102 12.85 4.90 4.92
CA GLY A 102 12.25 3.98 5.88
C GLY A 102 11.17 3.11 5.24
N SER A 103 10.26 3.71 4.45
CA SER A 103 9.23 2.94 3.75
C SER A 103 9.80 2.05 2.68
N MET A 104 10.74 2.53 1.87
CA MET A 104 11.38 1.68 0.86
C MET A 104 12.04 0.45 1.50
N SER A 105 12.69 0.62 2.65
CA SER A 105 13.26 -0.48 3.43
C SER A 105 12.18 -1.45 3.93
N MET A 106 11.09 -0.92 4.49
CA MET A 106 9.97 -1.72 4.98
C MET A 106 9.25 -2.48 3.84
N HIS A 107 8.93 -1.81 2.74
CA HIS A 107 8.34 -2.38 1.54
C HIS A 107 9.21 -3.50 0.96
N TRP A 108 10.53 -3.28 0.88
CA TRP A 108 11.47 -4.29 0.41
C TRP A 108 11.46 -5.54 1.30
N SER A 109 11.51 -5.37 2.63
CA SER A 109 11.43 -6.48 3.58
C SER A 109 10.13 -7.27 3.43
N MET A 110 8.99 -6.57 3.32
CA MET A 110 7.68 -7.19 3.21
C MET A 110 7.41 -7.82 1.85
N ALA A 111 7.89 -7.21 0.76
CA ALA A 111 7.85 -7.77 -0.58
C ALA A 111 8.61 -9.10 -0.67
N GLY A 112 9.70 -9.24 0.09
CA GLY A 112 10.45 -10.49 0.25
C GLY A 112 9.84 -11.48 1.22
N GLY A 113 8.88 -11.06 2.06
CA GLY A 113 8.35 -11.87 3.16
C GLY A 113 9.41 -12.24 4.21
N TRP A 114 10.47 -11.43 4.36
CA TRP A 114 11.61 -11.76 5.23
C TRP A 114 11.39 -11.41 6.69
N TRP A 115 10.72 -10.29 6.93
CA TRP A 115 10.31 -9.90 8.26
C TRP A 115 9.09 -8.96 8.20
N PRO A 116 8.08 -9.17 9.07
CA PRO A 116 7.98 -10.24 10.09
C PRO A 116 7.48 -11.56 9.49
N THR A 117 7.68 -12.69 10.19
CA THR A 117 7.31 -14.04 9.71
C THR A 117 6.44 -14.85 10.67
N VAL A 118 6.48 -14.57 11.98
CA VAL A 118 5.72 -15.31 13.00
C VAL A 118 4.24 -15.01 12.86
N GLY A 119 3.42 -16.02 12.55
CA GLY A 119 1.96 -15.87 12.40
C GLY A 119 1.55 -15.01 11.19
N LEU A 120 2.42 -14.88 10.18
CA LEU A 120 2.15 -14.15 8.95
C LEU A 120 2.22 -15.05 7.71
N HIS A 121 1.27 -14.87 6.81
CA HIS A 121 1.10 -15.69 5.61
C HIS A 121 1.18 -14.83 4.35
N TYR A 122 2.34 -14.82 3.70
CA TYR A 122 2.58 -14.04 2.46
C TYR A 122 2.16 -14.82 1.20
N LYS A 123 1.66 -14.10 0.20
CA LYS A 123 1.36 -14.67 -1.12
C LYS A 123 2.66 -15.02 -1.85
N LYS A 124 2.84 -16.30 -2.19
CA LYS A 124 4.02 -16.78 -2.92
C LYS A 124 4.10 -16.20 -4.35
N PRO A 125 5.30 -15.95 -4.91
CA PRO A 125 5.51 -15.42 -6.26
C PRO A 125 4.71 -16.11 -7.37
N GLU A 126 4.57 -17.43 -7.34
CA GLU A 126 3.92 -18.22 -8.41
C GLU A 126 2.40 -18.04 -8.46
N LYS A 127 1.83 -17.44 -7.41
CA LYS A 127 0.41 -17.06 -7.34
C LYS A 127 0.12 -15.73 -8.03
N TRP A 128 1.14 -14.96 -8.36
CA TRP A 128 1.00 -13.71 -9.12
C TRP A 128 1.09 -13.92 -10.64
N VAL A 129 1.63 -15.05 -11.09
CA VAL A 129 1.78 -15.36 -12.51
C VAL A 129 0.77 -16.44 -12.95
N PRO A 130 0.05 -16.25 -14.08
CA PRO A 130 -0.89 -17.23 -14.59
C PRO A 130 -0.28 -18.63 -14.76
N ALA A 131 -1.00 -19.66 -14.30
CA ALA A 131 -0.45 -21.02 -14.18
C ALA A 131 -0.12 -21.73 -15.49
N LYS A 132 -0.79 -21.35 -16.59
CA LYS A 132 -0.84 -22.15 -17.82
C LYS A 132 -0.14 -21.50 -19.02
N LYS A 133 0.17 -20.20 -18.97
CA LYS A 133 0.73 -19.47 -20.12
C LYS A 133 1.68 -18.39 -19.65
N SER A 134 2.78 -18.21 -20.38
CA SER A 134 3.66 -17.06 -20.21
C SER A 134 2.88 -15.75 -20.45
N ILE A 135 3.10 -14.73 -19.63
CA ILE A 135 2.54 -13.39 -19.77
C ILE A 135 3.64 -12.41 -20.17
N ARG A 136 3.33 -11.30 -20.88
CA ARG A 136 4.35 -10.27 -21.12
C ARG A 136 4.60 -9.52 -19.83
N PHE A 137 5.85 -9.15 -19.56
CA PHE A 137 6.21 -8.44 -18.34
C PHE A 137 5.36 -7.18 -18.10
N ALA A 138 5.07 -6.37 -19.13
CA ALA A 138 4.20 -5.21 -18.98
C ALA A 138 2.76 -5.55 -18.56
N ASP A 139 2.21 -6.66 -19.07
CA ASP A 139 0.87 -7.12 -18.69
C ASP A 139 0.88 -7.67 -17.24
N LEU A 140 1.97 -8.33 -16.82
CA LEU A 140 2.15 -8.76 -15.43
C LEU A 140 2.24 -7.57 -14.47
N VAL A 141 2.99 -6.52 -14.81
CA VAL A 141 3.06 -5.29 -14.01
C VAL A 141 1.66 -4.66 -13.87
N ASP A 142 0.86 -4.69 -14.94
CA ASP A 142 -0.50 -4.18 -14.96
C ASP A 142 -1.46 -5.02 -14.11
N GLU A 143 -1.35 -6.35 -14.13
CA GLU A 143 -2.08 -7.23 -13.21
C GLU A 143 -1.70 -6.97 -11.75
N VAL A 144 -0.40 -6.90 -11.44
CA VAL A 144 0.08 -6.60 -10.07
C VAL A 144 -0.40 -5.22 -9.62
N SER A 145 -0.38 -4.21 -10.49
CA SER A 145 -0.87 -2.86 -10.16
C SER A 145 -2.38 -2.87 -9.84
N ARG A 146 -3.19 -3.65 -10.57
CA ARG A 146 -4.62 -3.79 -10.27
C ARG A 146 -4.88 -4.52 -8.97
N ASP A 147 -4.09 -5.55 -8.67
CA ASP A 147 -4.19 -6.29 -7.42
C ASP A 147 -3.81 -5.41 -6.21
N LEU A 148 -2.66 -4.72 -6.26
CA LEU A 148 -2.12 -3.95 -5.13
C LEU A 148 -2.74 -2.56 -4.98
N LEU A 149 -2.87 -1.84 -6.10
CA LEU A 149 -3.19 -0.41 -6.11
C LEU A 149 -4.60 -0.11 -6.63
N HIS A 150 -5.34 -1.15 -7.03
CA HIS A 150 -6.68 -1.08 -7.61
C HIS A 150 -6.78 -0.11 -8.80
N ARG A 151 -5.70 -0.01 -9.58
CA ARG A 151 -5.61 0.83 -10.77
C ARG A 151 -4.75 0.15 -11.84
N PRO A 152 -4.93 0.48 -13.13
CA PRO A 152 -4.03 0.01 -14.18
C PRO A 152 -2.61 0.56 -13.98
N ALA A 153 -1.61 -0.18 -14.46
CA ALA A 153 -0.24 0.31 -14.43
C ALA A 153 -0.07 1.51 -15.37
N SER A 154 0.53 2.57 -14.86
CA SER A 154 0.96 3.70 -15.68
C SER A 154 2.20 3.33 -16.50
N LYS A 155 2.47 4.08 -17.56
CA LYS A 155 3.73 3.94 -18.33
C LYS A 155 4.95 4.14 -17.41
N GLY A 156 4.86 5.06 -16.46
CA GLY A 156 5.90 5.31 -15.47
C GLY A 156 6.17 4.08 -14.60
N LEU A 157 5.10 3.44 -14.09
CA LEU A 157 5.23 2.24 -13.27
C LEU A 157 5.86 1.08 -14.05
N VAL A 158 5.48 0.87 -15.32
CA VAL A 158 6.11 -0.14 -16.18
C VAL A 158 7.60 0.15 -16.36
N THR A 159 8.00 1.41 -16.59
CA THR A 159 9.42 1.80 -16.67
C THR A 159 10.16 1.53 -15.37
N THR A 160 9.60 1.92 -14.22
CA THR A 160 10.20 1.66 -12.90
C THR A 160 10.36 0.16 -12.65
N ALA A 161 9.35 -0.64 -12.98
CA ALA A 161 9.41 -2.10 -12.85
C ALA A 161 10.50 -2.71 -13.75
N CYS A 162 10.66 -2.20 -14.99
CA CYS A 162 11.75 -2.64 -15.87
C CYS A 162 13.12 -2.30 -15.28
N LEU A 163 13.30 -1.10 -14.73
CA LEU A 163 14.56 -0.69 -14.10
C LEU A 163 14.87 -1.52 -12.85
N ALA A 164 13.87 -1.79 -12.02
CA ALA A 164 14.04 -2.55 -10.78
C ALA A 164 14.35 -4.03 -11.03
N THR A 165 13.77 -4.62 -12.08
CA THR A 165 13.86 -6.07 -12.33
C THR A 165 14.89 -6.45 -13.40
N GLY A 166 15.23 -5.52 -14.30
CA GLY A 166 16.02 -5.79 -15.50
C GLY A 166 15.22 -6.41 -16.66
N CYS A 167 13.93 -6.73 -16.44
CA CYS A 167 13.08 -7.32 -17.48
C CYS A 167 12.67 -6.29 -18.54
N LYS A 168 12.49 -6.75 -19.78
CA LYS A 168 11.96 -5.92 -20.87
C LYS A 168 10.44 -5.99 -20.91
N PRO A 169 9.72 -4.92 -21.34
CA PRO A 169 8.25 -4.91 -21.37
C PRO A 169 7.58 -6.07 -22.11
N LYS A 170 8.22 -6.56 -23.19
CA LYS A 170 7.71 -7.65 -24.05
C LYS A 170 8.26 -9.03 -23.68
N GLU A 171 9.12 -9.11 -22.66
CA GLU A 171 9.69 -10.36 -22.17
C GLU A 171 8.60 -11.28 -21.65
N ARG A 172 8.74 -12.59 -21.91
CA ARG A 172 7.75 -13.59 -21.52
C ARG A 172 8.11 -14.13 -20.15
N ILE A 173 7.23 -13.90 -19.19
CA ILE A 173 7.35 -14.36 -17.82
C ILE A 173 6.43 -15.57 -17.62
N ASP A 174 7.03 -16.70 -17.27
CA ASP A 174 6.34 -17.87 -16.74
C ASP A 174 6.79 -18.13 -15.30
N ARG A 175 6.34 -19.25 -14.70
CA ARG A 175 6.66 -19.59 -13.30
C ARG A 175 8.11 -20.02 -13.09
N GLU A 176 8.81 -20.41 -14.15
CA GLU A 176 10.20 -20.86 -14.08
C GLU A 176 11.17 -19.70 -14.37
N HIS A 177 10.66 -18.58 -14.89
CA HIS A 177 11.42 -17.37 -15.13
C HIS A 177 12.17 -16.88 -13.87
N GLY A 178 13.41 -16.43 -14.04
CA GLY A 178 14.25 -15.96 -12.92
C GLY A 178 13.63 -14.82 -12.12
N LEU A 179 12.79 -14.00 -12.77
CA LEU A 179 11.94 -13.02 -12.07
C LEU A 179 11.07 -13.69 -11.01
N VAL A 180 10.36 -14.77 -11.32
CA VAL A 180 9.45 -15.43 -10.38
C VAL A 180 10.22 -16.18 -9.30
N GLN A 181 11.29 -16.86 -9.67
CA GLN A 181 12.08 -17.64 -8.72
C GLN A 181 12.83 -16.78 -7.70
N TRP A 182 13.37 -15.63 -8.12
CA TRP A 182 14.32 -14.85 -7.31
C TRP A 182 14.09 -13.33 -7.32
N GLY A 183 13.49 -12.80 -8.38
CA GLY A 183 13.37 -11.36 -8.61
C GLY A 183 12.05 -10.73 -8.18
N PHE A 184 11.05 -11.52 -7.79
CA PHE A 184 9.68 -11.05 -7.61
C PHE A 184 9.53 -9.97 -6.52
N PRO A 185 10.29 -10.03 -5.41
CA PRO A 185 10.31 -8.94 -4.44
C PRO A 185 10.68 -7.58 -5.06
N ARG A 186 11.52 -7.53 -6.11
CA ARG A 186 11.89 -6.27 -6.80
C ARG A 186 10.72 -5.68 -7.55
N LEU A 187 9.87 -6.52 -8.16
CA LEU A 187 8.65 -6.07 -8.81
C LEU A 187 7.66 -5.51 -7.78
N LEU A 188 7.43 -6.24 -6.69
CA LEU A 188 6.52 -5.79 -5.63
C LEU A 188 7.00 -4.48 -4.99
N ALA A 189 8.29 -4.39 -4.63
CA ALA A 189 8.86 -3.17 -4.06
C ALA A 189 8.75 -1.99 -5.03
N ALA A 190 8.99 -2.17 -6.34
CA ALA A 190 8.81 -1.11 -7.33
C ALA A 190 7.36 -0.56 -7.38
N VAL A 191 6.36 -1.41 -7.11
CA VAL A 191 4.95 -1.00 -7.05
C VAL A 191 4.65 -0.31 -5.71
N LEU A 192 5.15 -0.84 -4.60
CA LEU A 192 4.97 -0.27 -3.25
C LEU A 192 5.72 1.06 -3.07
N ASP A 193 6.85 1.25 -3.74
CA ASP A 193 7.63 2.50 -3.71
C ASP A 193 7.10 3.55 -4.69
N SER A 194 6.04 3.23 -5.43
CA SER A 194 5.42 4.19 -6.33
C SER A 194 4.64 5.27 -5.56
N PRO A 195 4.55 6.50 -6.09
CA PRO A 195 3.71 7.54 -5.50
C PRO A 195 2.25 7.11 -5.30
N ASP A 196 1.76 6.21 -6.16
CA ASP A 196 0.40 5.68 -6.11
C ASP A 196 0.12 4.84 -4.84
N HIS A 197 1.14 4.18 -4.28
CA HIS A 197 1.06 3.44 -3.01
C HIS A 197 1.35 4.30 -1.79
N LEU A 198 2.11 5.39 -1.94
CA LEU A 198 2.36 6.32 -0.83
C LEU A 198 1.19 7.29 -0.60
N ALA A 199 0.29 7.48 -1.58
CA ALA A 199 -0.83 8.43 -1.48
C ALA A 199 -2.23 7.77 -1.41
N CYS A 200 -3.10 8.26 -0.51
CA CYS A 200 -4.47 7.78 -0.28
C CYS A 200 -5.56 8.80 -0.63
#